data_AF-A0A090Y846-F1
#
_entry.id   AF-A0A090Y846-F1
#
_cell.length_a   1.000
_cell.length_b   1.000
_cell.length_c   1.000
_cell.angle_alpha   90.00
_cell.angle_beta   90.00
_cell.angle_gamma   90.00
#
_symmetry.space_group_name_H-M   'P 1'
#
loop_
_entity.id
_entity.type
_entity.pdbx_description
1 polymer ?
#
loop_
_entity_poly.entity_id
_entity_poly.type
_entity_poly.pdbx_seq_one_letter_code
_entity_poly.pdbx_strand_id
1 'polypeptide(L)'
;MTSISHLRVARSRDGVRFTVDGKPTVLPEGPLERWGIEDPRVTRVGDRYHIAYSAVSERGVAVGGMTTEDFASFTREGLILAPTNKDVAIFPEAIDGKYYMPHRPVPDGIGEPEIWLAESPDLRHWGNHRFLTGLRKGKWDGARIGAGCVPIKTEAGWLILYHGADERHRYCMGAALLDLHRPDRVLARMEEPFIVPEADYETSGFFHSVIFACGAIVKENQVLMYYGASDDSVACAAVDLPQLMSALQQTEWKG
;
A
#
# COMPACT_ATOMS: atom_id res chain seq x y z
N MET A 1 2.74 -21.45 11.71
CA MET A 1 3.42 -20.16 11.51
C MET A 1 4.92 -20.41 11.57
N THR A 2 5.64 -20.19 10.48
CA THR A 2 7.06 -20.56 10.32
C THR A 2 8.02 -19.37 10.39
N SER A 3 7.50 -18.15 10.45
CA SER A 3 8.26 -16.90 10.55
C SER A 3 7.55 -15.89 11.47
N ILE A 4 8.29 -14.89 11.94
CA ILE A 4 7.80 -13.70 12.65
C ILE A 4 8.45 -12.48 11.98
N SER A 5 7.65 -11.53 11.52
CA SER A 5 8.09 -10.31 10.85
C SER A 5 8.32 -9.16 11.82
N HIS A 6 9.29 -8.29 11.49
CA HIS A 6 9.59 -7.04 12.20
C HIS A 6 10.02 -5.97 11.18
N LEU A 7 10.08 -4.70 11.61
CA LEU A 7 10.46 -3.60 10.72
C LEU A 7 11.93 -3.21 10.93
N ARG A 8 12.64 -2.97 9.83
CA ARG A 8 14.03 -2.55 9.83
C ARG A 8 14.29 -1.53 8.74
N VAL A 9 14.89 -0.41 9.11
CA VAL A 9 15.20 0.68 8.19
C VAL A 9 16.45 0.34 7.38
N ALA A 10 16.37 0.66 6.09
CA ALA A 10 17.52 0.73 5.20
C ALA A 10 17.56 2.11 4.55
N ARG A 11 18.76 2.71 4.43
CA ARG A 11 18.94 4.08 3.93
C ARG A 11 19.83 4.10 2.70
N SER A 12 19.49 4.96 1.75
CA SER A 12 20.25 5.19 0.53
C SER A 12 20.41 6.69 0.25
N ARG A 13 21.55 7.07 -0.35
CA ARG A 13 21.79 8.42 -0.87
C ARG A 13 21.53 8.55 -2.37
N ASP A 14 21.58 7.43 -3.10
CA ASP A 14 21.40 7.39 -4.55
C ASP A 14 20.08 6.72 -4.98
N GLY A 15 19.33 6.16 -4.02
CA GLY A 15 18.07 5.45 -4.25
C GLY A 15 18.25 4.01 -4.72
N VAL A 16 19.47 3.51 -4.87
CA VAL A 16 19.76 2.18 -5.44
C VAL A 16 20.60 1.34 -4.48
N ARG A 17 21.62 1.94 -3.85
CA ARG A 17 22.49 1.26 -2.88
C ARG A 17 22.02 1.55 -1.47
N PHE A 18 21.59 0.51 -0.76
CA PHE A 18 21.05 0.62 0.58
C PHE A 18 22.00 0.08 1.63
N THR A 19 22.09 0.78 2.75
CA THR A 19 22.69 0.27 3.99
C THR A 19 21.56 -0.03 4.96
N VAL A 20 21.46 -1.29 5.38
CA VAL A 20 20.47 -1.74 6.38
C VAL A 20 21.01 -1.44 7.77
N ASP A 21 20.20 -0.81 8.63
CA ASP A 21 20.58 -0.49 10.01
C ASP A 21 20.97 -1.78 10.76
N GLY A 22 21.94 -1.76 11.67
CA GLY A 22 22.47 -2.98 12.31
C GLY A 22 21.51 -3.75 13.22
N LYS A 23 20.37 -3.18 13.59
CA LYS A 23 19.37 -3.76 14.50
C LYS A 23 17.95 -3.54 13.95
N PRO A 24 16.97 -4.35 14.36
CA PRO A 24 15.55 -4.07 14.14
C PRO A 24 15.18 -2.64 14.57
N THR A 25 14.39 -1.94 13.75
CA THR A 25 13.91 -0.59 14.05
C THR A 25 12.68 -0.65 14.94
N VAL A 26 11.73 -1.53 14.61
CA VAL A 26 10.53 -1.78 15.42
C VAL A 26 10.33 -3.28 15.53
N LEU A 27 10.19 -3.76 16.77
CA LEU A 27 9.82 -5.13 17.07
C LEU A 27 8.33 -5.21 17.41
N PRO A 28 7.67 -6.36 17.15
CA PRO A 28 6.32 -6.60 17.63
C PRO A 28 6.21 -6.44 19.15
N GLU A 29 5.15 -5.80 19.61
CA GLU A 29 4.88 -5.55 21.02
C GLU A 29 3.41 -5.82 21.40
N GLY A 30 3.23 -6.52 22.52
CA GLY A 30 1.91 -6.80 23.06
C GLY A 30 1.16 -7.94 22.34
N PRO A 31 -0.08 -8.24 22.78
CA PRO A 31 -0.81 -9.42 22.34
C PRO A 31 -1.33 -9.31 20.90
N LEU A 32 -1.55 -8.10 20.39
CA LEU A 32 -2.13 -7.87 19.06
C LEU A 32 -1.11 -7.93 17.92
N GLU A 33 0.18 -7.98 18.24
CA GLU A 33 1.30 -8.11 17.28
C GLU A 33 2.06 -9.44 17.47
N ARG A 34 1.50 -10.39 18.25
CA ARG A 34 2.16 -11.63 18.68
C ARG A 34 2.75 -12.45 17.51
N TRP A 35 2.16 -12.33 16.33
CA TRP A 35 2.56 -13.07 15.13
C TRP A 35 3.36 -12.24 14.13
N GLY A 36 3.58 -10.96 14.41
CA GLY A 36 4.43 -10.09 13.61
C GLY A 36 3.80 -8.74 13.30
N ILE A 37 4.66 -7.86 12.79
CA ILE A 37 4.28 -6.59 12.17
C ILE A 37 4.78 -6.60 10.72
N GLU A 38 3.89 -6.30 9.78
CA GLU A 38 4.13 -6.56 8.35
C GLU A 38 3.76 -5.34 7.47
N ASP A 39 4.43 -5.26 6.33
CA ASP A 39 4.12 -4.40 5.18
C ASP A 39 3.82 -2.93 5.52
N PRO A 40 4.76 -2.20 6.15
CA PRO A 40 4.52 -0.82 6.54
C PRO A 40 4.37 0.11 5.33
N ARG A 41 3.35 0.97 5.35
CA ARG A 41 3.25 2.16 4.48
C ARG A 41 3.59 3.39 5.30
N VAL A 42 4.51 4.22 4.78
CA VAL A 42 5.00 5.41 5.47
C VAL A 42 4.53 6.66 4.74
N THR A 43 3.67 7.44 5.40
CA THR A 43 3.10 8.68 4.85
C THR A 43 3.63 9.87 5.63
N ARG A 44 4.22 10.85 4.94
CA ARG A 44 4.63 12.10 5.59
C ARG A 44 3.47 13.09 5.54
N VAL A 45 3.07 13.63 6.70
CA VAL A 45 2.10 14.72 6.83
C VAL A 45 2.73 15.80 7.70
N GLY A 46 3.02 16.97 7.10
CA GLY A 46 3.83 18.00 7.75
C GLY A 46 5.22 17.48 8.12
N ASP A 47 5.56 17.57 9.41
CA ASP A 47 6.86 17.16 9.95
C ASP A 47 6.85 15.75 10.56
N ARG A 48 5.71 15.05 10.54
CA ARG A 48 5.58 13.69 11.08
C ARG A 48 5.42 12.66 9.97
N TYR A 49 5.95 11.47 10.23
CA TYR A 49 5.71 10.27 9.46
C TYR A 49 4.66 9.43 10.18
N HIS A 50 3.55 9.15 9.50
CA HIS A 50 2.49 8.24 9.91
C HIS A 50 2.71 6.89 9.21
N ILE A 51 2.80 5.83 10.00
CA ILE A 51 3.10 4.48 9.53
C ILE A 51 1.91 3.59 9.84
N ALA A 52 1.29 3.04 8.80
CA ALA A 52 0.27 2.02 8.90
C ALA A 52 0.89 0.66 8.54
N TYR A 53 0.59 -0.38 9.33
CA TYR A 53 1.17 -1.71 9.16
C TYR A 53 0.16 -2.79 9.57
N SER A 54 0.33 -4.01 9.08
CA SER A 54 -0.47 -5.15 9.52
C SER A 54 0.02 -5.60 10.90
N ALA A 55 -0.86 -5.61 11.89
CA ALA A 55 -0.63 -6.16 13.22
C ALA A 55 -1.29 -7.53 13.30
N VAL A 56 -0.48 -8.59 13.43
CA VAL A 56 -0.94 -9.97 13.30
C VAL A 56 -0.96 -10.67 14.66
N SER A 57 -2.08 -11.33 14.97
CA SER A 57 -2.22 -12.16 16.17
C SER A 57 -3.27 -13.27 16.00
N GLU A 58 -3.48 -14.05 17.05
CA GLU A 58 -4.59 -15.01 17.15
C GLU A 58 -5.98 -14.37 17.02
N ARG A 59 -6.08 -13.04 17.10
CA ARG A 59 -7.35 -12.29 16.96
C ARG A 59 -7.62 -11.83 15.52
N GLY A 60 -6.72 -12.12 14.58
CA GLY A 60 -6.81 -11.73 13.17
C GLY A 60 -5.73 -10.73 12.76
N VAL A 61 -5.82 -10.25 11.52
CA VAL A 61 -4.92 -9.22 10.96
C VAL A 61 -5.61 -7.87 11.09
N ALA A 62 -5.13 -7.03 11.99
CA ALA A 62 -5.60 -5.66 12.18
C ALA A 62 -4.62 -4.66 11.56
N VAL A 63 -4.97 -3.37 11.58
CA VAL A 63 -4.04 -2.31 11.15
C VAL A 63 -3.56 -1.54 12.35
N GLY A 64 -2.27 -1.64 12.63
CA GLY A 64 -1.57 -0.82 13.62
C GLY A 64 -1.19 0.53 13.03
N GLY A 65 -1.14 1.54 13.89
CA GLY A 65 -0.63 2.87 13.58
C GLY A 65 0.55 3.23 14.47
N MET A 66 1.57 3.86 13.90
CA MET A 66 2.64 4.50 14.66
C MET A 66 3.09 5.81 14.00
N THR A 67 3.68 6.70 14.78
CA THR A 67 4.25 7.96 14.30
C THR A 67 5.70 8.14 14.69
N THR A 68 6.47 8.85 13.87
CA THR A 68 7.87 9.21 14.13
C THR A 68 8.24 10.53 13.43
N GLU A 69 9.28 11.19 13.90
CA GLU A 69 9.89 12.37 13.25
C GLU A 69 11.29 12.05 12.70
N ASP A 70 11.93 10.96 13.17
CA ASP A 70 13.36 10.71 13.00
C ASP A 70 13.72 9.26 12.57
N PHE A 71 12.73 8.35 12.58
CA PHE A 71 12.92 6.90 12.41
C PHE A 71 13.87 6.26 13.44
N ALA A 72 14.02 6.88 14.61
CA ALA A 72 14.75 6.36 15.76
C ALA A 72 13.83 6.19 16.98
N SER A 73 12.86 7.09 17.14
CA SER A 73 11.84 7.05 18.18
C SER A 73 10.44 6.94 17.56
N PHE A 74 9.60 6.08 18.12
CA PHE A 74 8.27 5.79 17.59
C PHE A 74 7.22 5.89 18.70
N THR A 75 6.10 6.54 18.38
CA THR A 75 4.89 6.55 19.22
C THR A 75 3.89 5.58 18.61
N ARG A 76 3.51 4.53 19.34
CA ARG A 76 2.43 3.63 18.91
C ARG A 76 1.08 4.27 19.19
N GLU A 77 0.22 4.28 18.18
CA GLU A 77 -1.14 4.83 18.25
C GLU A 77 -2.20 3.74 18.49
N GLY A 78 -1.76 2.48 18.64
CA GLY A 78 -2.63 1.32 18.76
C GLY A 78 -3.16 0.84 17.41
N LEU A 79 -4.30 0.15 17.43
CA LEU A 79 -4.98 -0.26 16.20
C LEU A 79 -5.79 0.92 15.65
N ILE A 80 -5.55 1.27 14.39
CA ILE A 80 -6.30 2.29 13.67
C ILE A 80 -7.48 1.68 12.87
N LEU A 81 -7.44 0.38 12.58
CA LEU A 81 -8.59 -0.39 12.08
C LEU A 81 -8.65 -1.77 12.75
N ALA A 82 -9.88 -2.21 13.04
CA ALA A 82 -10.17 -3.53 13.58
C ALA A 82 -9.88 -4.65 12.55
N PRO A 83 -9.57 -5.87 13.01
CA PRO A 83 -9.40 -7.03 12.12
C PRO A 83 -10.75 -7.50 11.53
N THR A 84 -10.79 -8.09 10.33
CA THR A 84 -9.65 -8.32 9.42
C THR A 84 -9.51 -7.17 8.42
N ASN A 85 -8.37 -6.48 8.45
CA ASN A 85 -8.05 -5.39 7.55
C ASN A 85 -6.53 -5.28 7.30
N LYS A 86 -6.14 -4.82 6.11
CA LYS A 86 -4.74 -4.55 5.73
C LYS A 86 -4.66 -3.60 4.54
N ASP A 87 -3.47 -3.43 3.97
CA ASP A 87 -3.22 -2.62 2.77
C ASP A 87 -3.68 -1.16 2.91
N VAL A 88 -3.31 -0.55 4.04
CA VAL A 88 -3.64 0.85 4.34
C VAL A 88 -2.55 1.78 3.84
N ALA A 89 -2.95 2.79 3.08
CA ALA A 89 -2.07 3.88 2.66
C ALA A 89 -2.76 5.22 2.94
N ILE A 90 -2.18 6.05 3.81
CA ILE A 90 -2.78 7.32 4.20
C ILE A 90 -2.48 8.36 3.10
N PHE A 91 -3.44 9.21 2.75
CA PHE A 91 -3.18 10.35 1.88
C PHE A 91 -2.21 11.34 2.55
N PRO A 92 -1.26 11.93 1.82
CA PRO A 92 -0.20 12.76 2.40
C PRO A 92 -0.65 14.17 2.83
N GLU A 93 -1.90 14.54 2.58
CA GLU A 93 -2.47 15.82 2.99
C GLU A 93 -3.98 15.71 3.26
N ALA A 94 -4.54 16.72 3.91
CA ALA A 94 -5.99 16.83 4.06
C ALA A 94 -6.64 17.32 2.76
N ILE A 95 -7.80 16.74 2.44
CA ILE A 95 -8.66 17.13 1.34
C ILE A 95 -9.93 17.71 1.97
N ASP A 96 -10.19 18.99 1.73
CA ASP A 96 -11.32 19.74 2.30
C ASP A 96 -11.46 19.58 3.83
N GLY A 97 -10.32 19.63 4.52
CA GLY A 97 -10.25 19.59 5.99
C GLY A 97 -10.35 18.18 6.60
N LYS A 98 -10.34 17.12 5.79
CA LYS A 98 -10.32 15.73 6.26
C LYS A 98 -9.16 14.96 5.66
N TYR A 99 -8.70 13.95 6.39
CA TYR A 99 -7.74 12.98 5.87
C TYR A 99 -8.46 11.76 5.33
N TYR A 100 -7.82 11.06 4.40
CA TYR A 100 -8.36 9.87 3.75
C TYR A 100 -7.32 8.75 3.77
N MET A 101 -7.78 7.51 3.71
CA MET A 101 -6.93 6.34 3.47
C MET A 101 -7.71 5.27 2.71
N PRO A 102 -7.20 4.72 1.59
CA PRO A 102 -7.60 3.40 1.17
C PRO A 102 -7.26 2.37 2.25
N HIS A 103 -8.13 1.39 2.40
CA HIS A 103 -7.95 0.23 3.27
C HIS A 103 -8.65 -0.98 2.65
N ARG A 104 -8.36 -2.18 3.15
CA ARG A 104 -8.88 -3.41 2.57
C ARG A 104 -9.43 -4.34 3.64
N PRO A 105 -10.74 -4.28 3.93
CA PRO A 105 -11.43 -5.34 4.66
C PRO A 105 -11.24 -6.70 3.97
N VAL A 106 -11.14 -7.77 4.75
CA VAL A 106 -11.11 -9.15 4.24
C VAL A 106 -12.26 -9.94 4.86
N PRO A 107 -13.46 -9.89 4.26
CA PRO A 107 -14.62 -10.63 4.75
C PRO A 107 -14.40 -12.15 4.64
N ASP A 108 -14.86 -12.91 5.65
CA ASP A 108 -14.89 -14.38 5.62
C ASP A 108 -16.23 -14.92 5.06
N GLY A 109 -17.21 -14.03 4.86
CA GLY A 109 -18.56 -14.36 4.40
C GLY A 109 -18.92 -13.61 3.12
N ILE A 110 -19.82 -12.64 3.25
CA ILE A 110 -20.26 -11.82 2.11
C ILE A 110 -19.29 -10.66 1.90
N GLY A 111 -18.87 -10.48 0.65
CA GLY A 111 -17.93 -9.46 0.23
C GLY A 111 -16.58 -10.05 -0.16
N GLU A 112 -15.78 -9.25 -0.83
CA GLU A 112 -14.51 -9.67 -1.41
C GLU A 112 -13.36 -8.78 -0.88
N PRO A 113 -12.09 -9.22 -0.97
CA PRO A 113 -10.92 -8.42 -0.59
C PRO A 113 -10.68 -7.26 -1.58
N GLU A 114 -11.46 -6.20 -1.41
CA GLU A 114 -11.56 -5.04 -2.30
C GLU A 114 -11.09 -3.74 -1.62
N ILE A 115 -10.80 -2.70 -2.40
CA ILE A 115 -10.34 -1.44 -1.84
C ILE A 115 -11.54 -0.61 -1.38
N TRP A 116 -11.50 -0.22 -0.12
CA TRP A 116 -12.42 0.72 0.52
C TRP A 116 -11.67 2.01 0.87
N LEU A 117 -12.41 3.07 1.16
CA LEU A 117 -11.90 4.36 1.59
C LEU A 117 -12.49 4.70 2.96
N ALA A 118 -11.66 5.20 3.87
CA ALA A 118 -12.10 5.80 5.13
C ALA A 118 -11.67 7.26 5.19
N GLU A 119 -12.38 8.07 5.98
CA GLU A 119 -11.99 9.44 6.28
C GLU A 119 -11.68 9.61 7.78
N SER A 120 -10.88 10.62 8.11
CA SER A 120 -10.50 10.94 9.48
C SER A 120 -10.39 12.45 9.70
N PRO A 121 -10.83 12.98 10.85
CA PRO A 121 -10.59 14.37 11.22
C PRO A 121 -9.17 14.61 11.78
N ASP A 122 -8.44 13.56 12.20
CA ASP A 122 -7.26 13.70 13.06
C ASP A 122 -6.14 12.67 12.83
N LEU A 123 -6.23 11.86 11.77
CA LEU A 123 -5.31 10.76 11.42
C LEU A 123 -5.28 9.61 12.43
N ARG A 124 -6.18 9.59 13.42
CA ARG A 124 -6.26 8.56 14.47
C ARG A 124 -7.59 7.83 14.44
N HIS A 125 -8.68 8.57 14.37
CA HIS A 125 -10.04 8.03 14.35
C HIS A 125 -10.53 7.99 12.91
N TRP A 126 -10.81 6.78 12.42
CA TRP A 126 -11.21 6.55 11.03
C TRP A 126 -12.64 6.04 10.97
N GLY A 127 -13.41 6.55 10.00
CA GLY A 127 -14.83 6.21 9.85
C GLY A 127 -15.38 6.60 8.49
N ASN A 128 -16.72 6.61 8.38
CA ASN A 128 -17.44 6.88 7.12
C ASN A 128 -16.84 6.07 5.95
N HIS A 129 -16.70 4.76 6.20
CA HIS A 129 -16.13 3.81 5.25
C HIS A 129 -16.99 3.70 4.00
N ARG A 130 -16.36 3.74 2.82
CA ARG A 130 -17.01 3.66 1.51
C ARG A 130 -16.30 2.63 0.65
N PHE A 131 -17.06 1.87 -0.12
CA PHE A 131 -16.48 1.08 -1.20
C PHE A 131 -15.84 2.02 -2.23
N LEU A 132 -14.62 1.73 -2.66
CA LEU A 132 -13.90 2.54 -3.65
C LEU A 132 -13.84 1.85 -5.00
N THR A 133 -13.31 0.63 -5.04
CA THR A 133 -13.15 -0.13 -6.28
C THR A 133 -13.02 -1.63 -5.99
N GLY A 134 -13.51 -2.45 -6.92
CA GLY A 134 -13.68 -3.90 -6.73
C GLY A 134 -12.86 -4.80 -7.64
N LEU A 135 -13.02 -6.10 -7.46
CA LEU A 135 -12.38 -7.14 -8.26
C LEU A 135 -12.95 -7.20 -9.67
N ARG A 136 -12.11 -7.56 -10.65
CA ARG A 136 -12.53 -7.82 -12.02
C ARG A 136 -12.34 -9.31 -12.33
N LYS A 137 -13.41 -10.09 -12.19
CA LYS A 137 -13.37 -11.55 -12.38
C LYS A 137 -12.73 -11.92 -13.72
N GLY A 138 -11.83 -12.90 -13.70
CA GLY A 138 -11.07 -13.35 -14.88
C GLY A 138 -9.94 -12.41 -15.33
N LYS A 139 -9.70 -11.29 -14.63
CA LYS A 139 -8.54 -10.41 -14.88
C LYS A 139 -7.43 -10.63 -13.85
N TRP A 140 -6.31 -9.95 -14.06
CA TRP A 140 -5.13 -9.98 -13.20
C TRP A 140 -5.38 -9.51 -11.76
N ASP A 141 -6.47 -8.76 -11.53
CA ASP A 141 -6.92 -8.27 -10.23
C ASP A 141 -8.29 -8.83 -9.84
N GLY A 142 -8.52 -10.09 -10.22
CA GLY A 142 -9.79 -10.79 -10.06
C GLY A 142 -9.99 -11.54 -8.75
N ALA A 143 -8.93 -11.75 -7.94
CA ALA A 143 -9.03 -12.51 -6.69
C ALA A 143 -8.79 -11.67 -5.42
N ARG A 144 -8.02 -10.58 -5.52
CA ARG A 144 -7.85 -9.56 -4.46
C ARG A 144 -7.16 -8.33 -5.01
N ILE A 145 -7.44 -7.19 -4.39
CA ILE A 145 -6.75 -5.92 -4.63
C ILE A 145 -6.45 -5.23 -3.31
N GLY A 146 -5.43 -4.37 -3.29
CA GLY A 146 -5.09 -3.56 -2.13
C GLY A 146 -4.22 -2.37 -2.51
N ALA A 147 -4.30 -1.30 -1.74
CA ALA A 147 -3.43 -0.16 -1.94
C ALA A 147 -1.97 -0.57 -1.68
N GLY A 148 -1.10 -0.26 -2.64
CA GLY A 148 0.33 -0.51 -2.52
C GLY A 148 1.01 0.68 -1.86
N CYS A 149 1.22 1.72 -2.67
CA CYS A 149 1.95 2.92 -2.28
C CYS A 149 1.03 4.01 -1.73
N VAL A 150 1.63 4.99 -1.05
CA VAL A 150 0.98 6.26 -0.67
C VAL A 150 0.41 6.93 -1.93
N PRO A 151 -0.84 7.44 -1.89
CA PRO A 151 -1.43 8.19 -2.99
C PRO A 151 -0.54 9.35 -3.46
N ILE A 152 -0.28 9.40 -4.77
CA ILE A 152 0.56 10.44 -5.39
C ILE A 152 -0.34 11.54 -5.93
N LYS A 153 -0.16 12.77 -5.45
CA LYS A 153 -0.89 13.93 -5.96
C LYS A 153 -0.38 14.29 -7.36
N THR A 154 -1.30 14.47 -8.30
CA THR A 154 -1.03 14.97 -9.65
C THR A 154 -2.02 16.09 -9.99
N GLU A 155 -1.77 16.83 -11.07
CA GLU A 155 -2.73 17.84 -11.56
C GLU A 155 -4.07 17.23 -11.99
N ALA A 156 -4.07 15.96 -12.42
CA ALA A 156 -5.27 15.26 -12.88
C ALA A 156 -6.05 14.58 -11.74
N GLY A 157 -5.49 14.49 -10.53
CA GLY A 157 -6.08 13.76 -9.41
C GLY A 157 -5.05 12.99 -8.58
N TRP A 158 -5.56 12.10 -7.73
CA TRP A 158 -4.75 11.22 -6.88
C TRP A 158 -4.45 9.91 -7.59
N LEU A 159 -3.19 9.69 -7.95
CA LEU A 159 -2.70 8.45 -8.53
C LEU A 159 -2.50 7.41 -7.42
N ILE A 160 -3.23 6.31 -7.51
CA ILE A 160 -3.14 5.15 -6.62
C ILE A 160 -2.40 4.04 -7.34
N LEU A 161 -1.26 3.63 -6.81
CA LEU A 161 -0.55 2.43 -7.25
C LEU A 161 -1.02 1.27 -6.36
N TYR A 162 -1.76 0.34 -6.95
CA TYR A 162 -2.38 -0.76 -6.23
C TYR A 162 -1.88 -2.11 -6.76
N HIS A 163 -1.82 -3.11 -5.88
CA HIS A 163 -1.55 -4.47 -6.30
C HIS A 163 -2.86 -5.19 -6.59
N GLY A 164 -2.82 -6.13 -7.52
CA GLY A 164 -3.90 -7.06 -7.81
C GLY A 164 -3.35 -8.46 -7.95
N ALA A 165 -4.08 -9.44 -7.44
CA ALA A 165 -3.76 -10.84 -7.66
C ALA A 165 -4.89 -11.57 -8.38
N ASP A 166 -4.49 -12.49 -9.26
CA ASP A 166 -5.40 -13.40 -9.95
C ASP A 166 -5.68 -14.65 -9.11
N GLU A 167 -6.55 -15.53 -9.64
CA GLU A 167 -6.93 -16.79 -8.99
C GLU A 167 -5.76 -17.77 -8.81
N ARG A 168 -4.64 -17.54 -9.51
CA ARG A 168 -3.40 -18.32 -9.39
C ARG A 168 -2.39 -17.67 -8.44
N HIS A 169 -2.81 -16.65 -7.71
CA HIS A 169 -1.98 -15.88 -6.78
C HIS A 169 -0.79 -15.17 -7.45
N ARG A 170 -0.89 -14.83 -8.75
CA ARG A 170 0.09 -13.96 -9.41
C ARG A 170 -0.20 -12.51 -9.02
N TYR A 171 0.75 -11.83 -8.39
CA TYR A 171 0.59 -10.41 -8.01
C TYR A 171 1.27 -9.48 -9.03
N CYS A 172 0.53 -8.48 -9.48
CA CYS A 172 0.99 -7.42 -10.39
C CYS A 172 0.64 -6.05 -9.81
N MET A 173 1.22 -4.96 -10.34
CA MET A 173 0.79 -3.59 -10.00
C MET A 173 0.02 -2.93 -11.14
N GLY A 174 -1.05 -2.25 -10.77
CA GLY A 174 -1.81 -1.37 -11.66
C GLY A 174 -1.98 0.01 -11.03
N ALA A 175 -2.62 0.89 -11.79
CA ALA A 175 -2.90 2.26 -11.35
C ALA A 175 -4.38 2.61 -11.46
N ALA A 176 -4.84 3.46 -10.55
CA ALA A 176 -6.13 4.13 -10.61
C ALA A 176 -5.94 5.63 -10.35
N LEU A 177 -6.80 6.46 -10.91
CA LEU A 177 -6.85 7.89 -10.68
C LEU A 177 -8.11 8.22 -9.91
N LEU A 178 -7.99 8.91 -8.79
CA LEU A 178 -9.13 9.42 -8.02
C LEU A 178 -9.25 10.93 -8.19
N ASP A 179 -10.45 11.45 -8.03
CA ASP A 179 -10.71 12.89 -8.08
C ASP A 179 -9.98 13.63 -6.95
N LEU A 180 -9.42 14.80 -7.28
CA LEU A 180 -8.56 15.59 -6.39
C LEU A 180 -9.28 16.08 -5.13
N HIS A 181 -10.57 16.42 -5.26
CA HIS A 181 -11.41 16.95 -4.19
C HIS A 181 -12.41 15.91 -3.68
N ARG A 182 -12.68 14.87 -4.47
CA ARG A 182 -13.60 13.79 -4.16
C ARG A 182 -12.90 12.44 -4.24
N PRO A 183 -11.98 12.11 -3.30
CA PRO A 183 -11.19 10.88 -3.38
C PRO A 183 -12.03 9.60 -3.31
N ASP A 184 -13.32 9.70 -3.01
CA ASP A 184 -14.32 8.62 -3.14
C ASP A 184 -14.74 8.33 -4.59
N ARG A 185 -14.25 9.09 -5.57
CA ARG A 185 -14.58 8.94 -7.00
C ARG A 185 -13.36 8.47 -7.79
N VAL A 186 -13.47 7.27 -8.36
CA VAL A 186 -12.53 6.75 -9.35
C VAL A 186 -12.79 7.42 -10.70
N LEU A 187 -11.79 8.11 -11.25
CA LEU A 187 -11.82 8.76 -12.56
C LEU A 187 -11.34 7.83 -13.67
N ALA A 188 -10.31 7.03 -13.39
CA ALA A 188 -9.71 6.10 -14.34
C ALA A 188 -9.09 4.92 -13.58
N ARG A 189 -8.98 3.77 -14.25
CA ARG A 189 -8.29 2.58 -13.73
C ARG A 189 -7.75 1.78 -14.90
N MET A 190 -6.47 1.40 -14.82
CA MET A 190 -5.84 0.64 -15.89
C MET A 190 -6.50 -0.73 -16.08
N GLU A 191 -6.68 -1.14 -17.33
CA GLU A 191 -7.21 -2.48 -17.65
C GLU A 191 -6.16 -3.57 -17.49
N GLU A 192 -4.93 -3.29 -17.91
CA GLU A 192 -3.78 -4.18 -17.76
C GLU A 192 -2.82 -3.63 -16.69
N PRO A 193 -2.05 -4.50 -16.01
CA PRO A 193 -1.04 -4.04 -15.06
C PRO A 193 0.10 -3.31 -15.79
N PHE A 194 0.73 -2.35 -15.13
CA PHE A 194 1.91 -1.66 -15.69
C PHE A 194 3.22 -2.36 -15.35
N ILE A 195 3.21 -3.27 -14.38
CA ILE A 195 4.35 -4.13 -14.03
C ILE A 195 3.83 -5.54 -13.69
N VAL A 196 4.53 -6.56 -14.18
CA VAL A 196 4.23 -7.96 -13.92
C VAL A 196 5.52 -8.68 -13.52
N PRO A 197 5.44 -9.80 -12.78
CA PRO A 197 6.63 -10.60 -12.47
C PRO A 197 7.24 -11.18 -13.75
N GLU A 198 8.48 -10.81 -14.05
CA GLU A 198 9.22 -11.29 -15.24
C GLU A 198 10.63 -11.76 -14.89
N ALA A 199 11.32 -11.06 -13.98
CA ALA A 199 12.67 -11.42 -13.60
C ALA A 199 12.70 -12.68 -12.72
N ASP A 200 13.83 -13.40 -12.71
CA ASP A 200 13.99 -14.63 -11.94
C ASP A 200 13.64 -14.44 -10.45
N TYR A 201 14.05 -13.30 -9.87
CA TYR A 201 13.77 -12.96 -8.46
C TYR A 201 12.29 -12.57 -8.20
N GLU A 202 11.51 -12.30 -9.24
CA GLU A 202 10.07 -11.97 -9.14
C GLU A 202 9.18 -13.19 -9.40
N THR A 203 9.69 -14.15 -10.18
CA THR A 203 8.97 -15.37 -10.55
C THR A 203 9.30 -16.55 -9.64
N SER A 204 10.46 -16.53 -8.99
CA SER A 204 10.95 -17.58 -8.09
C SER A 204 11.26 -17.03 -6.70
N GLY A 205 10.83 -17.74 -5.65
CA GLY A 205 11.08 -17.36 -4.25
C GLY A 205 10.14 -18.10 -3.30
N PHE A 206 9.94 -17.55 -2.10
CA PHE A 206 9.07 -18.17 -1.09
C PHE A 206 7.61 -18.22 -1.57
N PHE A 207 7.14 -17.13 -2.18
CA PHE A 207 5.89 -17.09 -2.97
C PHE A 207 6.21 -16.71 -4.41
N HIS A 208 5.81 -17.55 -5.36
CA HIS A 208 6.21 -17.39 -6.75
C HIS A 208 5.36 -16.34 -7.45
N SER A 209 5.94 -15.61 -8.41
CA SER A 209 5.24 -14.66 -9.29
C SER A 209 4.57 -13.51 -8.52
N VAL A 210 5.35 -12.82 -7.69
CA VAL A 210 4.87 -11.71 -6.85
C VAL A 210 5.69 -10.46 -7.09
N ILE A 211 5.00 -9.36 -7.44
CA ILE A 211 5.46 -7.99 -7.28
C ILE A 211 4.50 -7.28 -6.33
N PHE A 212 5.03 -6.77 -5.21
CA PHE A 212 4.22 -6.13 -4.16
C PHE A 212 4.87 -4.83 -3.66
N ALA A 213 4.43 -3.69 -4.21
CA ALA A 213 4.96 -2.39 -3.81
C ALA A 213 4.22 -1.81 -2.59
N CYS A 214 4.98 -1.34 -1.59
CA CYS A 214 4.46 -0.64 -0.41
C CYS A 214 4.86 0.85 -0.37
N GLY A 215 5.73 1.30 -1.28
CA GLY A 215 6.25 2.65 -1.26
C GLY A 215 6.83 3.06 -2.60
N ALA A 216 6.65 4.34 -2.91
CA ALA A 216 7.25 4.97 -4.08
C ALA A 216 7.67 6.40 -3.75
N ILE A 217 8.68 6.89 -4.47
CA ILE A 217 9.17 8.27 -4.39
C ILE A 217 9.05 8.88 -5.78
N VAL A 218 8.48 10.08 -5.86
CA VAL A 218 8.46 10.85 -7.11
C VAL A 218 9.68 11.76 -7.17
N LYS A 219 10.48 11.64 -8.23
CA LYS A 219 11.64 12.49 -8.50
C LYS A 219 11.75 12.76 -9.99
N GLU A 220 11.81 14.04 -10.39
CA GLU A 220 12.06 14.45 -11.78
C GLU A 220 11.17 13.71 -12.80
N ASN A 221 9.86 13.64 -12.52
CA ASN A 221 8.85 12.91 -13.31
C ASN A 221 8.98 11.38 -13.36
N GLN A 222 9.83 10.80 -12.52
CA GLN A 222 9.90 9.35 -12.33
C GLN A 222 9.25 8.95 -11.02
N VAL A 223 8.47 7.88 -11.06
CA VAL A 223 8.04 7.12 -9.89
C VAL A 223 9.09 6.04 -9.65
N LEU A 224 9.94 6.23 -8.64
CA LEU A 224 10.82 5.18 -8.13
C LEU A 224 10.02 4.32 -7.16
N MET A 225 9.56 3.17 -7.64
CA MET A 225 8.72 2.24 -6.89
C MET A 225 9.58 1.11 -6.30
N TYR A 226 9.56 0.98 -4.98
CA TYR A 226 10.23 -0.09 -4.27
C TYR A 226 9.22 -1.19 -3.93
N TYR A 227 9.55 -2.43 -4.28
CA TYR A 227 8.61 -3.54 -4.19
C TYR A 227 9.27 -4.81 -3.64
N GLY A 228 8.48 -5.57 -2.89
CA GLY A 228 8.81 -6.95 -2.55
C GLY A 228 8.66 -7.82 -3.80
N ALA A 229 9.64 -8.69 -4.01
CA ALA A 229 9.68 -9.68 -5.07
C ALA A 229 9.71 -11.08 -4.46
N SER A 230 8.73 -11.89 -4.82
CA SER A 230 8.56 -13.28 -4.37
C SER A 230 8.60 -13.53 -2.85
N ASP A 231 8.21 -12.53 -2.04
CA ASP A 231 8.32 -12.50 -0.58
C ASP A 231 9.71 -12.86 -0.03
N ASP A 232 10.75 -12.55 -0.79
CA ASP A 232 12.14 -12.90 -0.48
C ASP A 232 13.10 -11.72 -0.58
N SER A 233 12.89 -10.84 -1.56
CA SER A 233 13.80 -9.73 -1.88
C SER A 233 13.06 -8.40 -2.05
N VAL A 234 13.80 -7.30 -1.98
CA VAL A 234 13.30 -5.96 -2.34
C VAL A 234 13.99 -5.50 -3.62
N ALA A 235 13.20 -5.04 -4.58
CA ALA A 235 13.64 -4.50 -5.86
C ALA A 235 13.12 -3.08 -6.07
N CYS A 236 13.56 -2.43 -7.16
CA CYS A 236 13.19 -1.07 -7.52
C CYS A 236 12.95 -0.97 -9.02
N ALA A 237 11.85 -0.34 -9.41
CA ALA A 237 11.54 0.02 -10.79
C ALA A 237 11.34 1.53 -10.90
N ALA A 238 11.86 2.12 -11.98
CA ALA A 238 11.59 3.52 -12.33
C ALA A 238 10.53 3.56 -13.43
N VAL A 239 9.40 4.21 -13.15
CA VAL A 239 8.29 4.38 -14.11
C VAL A 239 8.18 5.85 -14.47
N ASP A 240 8.10 6.16 -15.76
CA ASP A 240 7.86 7.53 -16.23
C ASP A 240 6.42 7.94 -15.89
N LEU A 241 6.27 8.96 -15.05
CA LEU A 241 4.97 9.42 -14.56
C LEU A 241 4.09 9.95 -15.71
N PRO A 242 4.57 10.81 -16.63
CA PRO A 242 3.79 11.22 -17.80
C PRO A 242 3.26 10.05 -18.63
N GLN A 243 4.08 9.04 -18.91
CA GLN A 243 3.65 7.84 -19.65
C GLN A 243 2.60 7.03 -18.89
N LEU A 244 2.80 6.83 -17.58
CA LEU A 244 1.83 6.14 -16.74
C LEU A 244 0.48 6.87 -16.72
N MET A 245 0.50 8.20 -16.57
CA MET A 245 -0.70 9.03 -16.58
C MET A 245 -1.40 9.01 -17.94
N SER A 246 -0.64 9.04 -19.04
CA SER A 246 -1.20 8.91 -20.39
C SER A 246 -1.87 7.56 -20.61
N ALA A 247 -1.26 6.46 -20.16
CA ALA A 247 -1.85 5.12 -20.26
C ALA A 247 -3.15 5.02 -19.44
N LEU A 248 -3.19 5.64 -18.27
CA LEU A 248 -4.35 5.67 -17.38
C LEU A 248 -5.50 6.50 -17.96
N GLN A 249 -5.23 7.65 -18.59
CA GLN A 249 -6.27 8.51 -19.18
C GLN A 249 -6.90 7.93 -20.46
N GLN A 250 -6.24 6.97 -21.11
CA GLN A 250 -6.79 6.27 -22.28
C GLN A 250 -7.81 5.18 -21.90
N THR A 251 -7.93 4.85 -20.61
CA THR A 251 -8.89 3.87 -20.10
C THR A 251 -10.07 4.58 -19.45
N GLU A 252 -11.18 4.71 -20.17
CA GLU A 252 -12.44 5.18 -19.58
C GLU A 252 -12.92 4.16 -18.53
N TRP A 253 -12.99 4.57 -17.26
CA TRP A 253 -13.56 3.75 -16.20
C TRP A 253 -15.09 3.68 -16.34
N LYS A 254 -15.60 2.51 -16.74
CA LYS A 254 -17.03 2.22 -16.83
C LYS A 254 -17.50 1.59 -15.53
N GLY A 255 -17.63 2.43 -14.50
CA GLY A 255 -18.39 2.23 -13.25
C GLY A 255 -18.62 0.81 -12.78
#